data_AF-A0A6A5UPV0-F1
#
_entry.id   AF-A0A6A5UPV0-F1
#
_cell.length_a   1.000
_cell.length_b   1.000
_cell.length_c   1.000
_cell.angle_alpha   90.00
_cell.angle_beta   90.00
_cell.angle_gamma   90.00
#
_symmetry.space_group_name_H-M   'P 1'
#
loop_
_entity.id
_entity.type
_entity.pdbx_description
1 polymer ?
#
loop_
_entity_poly.entity_id
_entity_poly.type
_entity_poly.pdbx_seq_one_letter_code
_entity_poly.pdbx_strand_id
1 'polypeptide(L)'
;MIMLVPLSCAVHHNITTMSPPSTPTRRYLTRDQRLQIRTLRLAGHTYPFIANLLKVSERQVACAITSARVTPKKRTGRPPSLTNEQVDQLEEFVKSSREGRQVIRNALRSRRYTRRVALAKPPLTKKNRQLRLAWAKAHAN
;
A
#
# COMPACT_ATOMS: atom_id res chain seq x y z
N MET A 1 -10.09 -72.46 3.13
CA MET A 1 -10.96 -71.28 2.86
C MET A 1 -10.75 -70.27 3.97
N ILE A 2 -9.98 -69.21 3.72
CA ILE A 2 -9.92 -68.03 4.59
C ILE A 2 -10.17 -66.84 3.66
N MET A 3 -11.29 -66.16 3.86
CA MET A 3 -11.74 -65.03 3.06
C MET A 3 -10.95 -63.79 3.47
N LEU A 4 -10.09 -63.27 2.59
CA LEU A 4 -9.49 -61.94 2.74
C LEU A 4 -10.48 -60.90 2.22
N VAL A 5 -11.03 -60.07 3.11
CA VAL A 5 -11.78 -58.87 2.75
C VAL A 5 -10.80 -57.70 2.68
N PRO A 6 -10.74 -56.92 1.59
CA PRO A 6 -9.87 -55.75 1.52
C PRO A 6 -10.49 -54.59 2.32
N LEU A 7 -9.74 -54.04 3.28
CA LEU A 7 -10.04 -52.75 3.90
C LEU A 7 -9.86 -51.65 2.86
N SER A 8 -10.97 -51.15 2.33
CA SER A 8 -11.02 -49.91 1.57
C SER A 8 -11.27 -48.75 2.53
N CYS A 9 -10.22 -48.01 2.88
CA CYS A 9 -10.33 -46.73 3.58
C CYS A 9 -9.66 -45.64 2.74
N ALA A 10 -10.33 -45.22 1.66
CA ALA A 10 -9.99 -43.98 0.98
C ALA A 10 -10.69 -42.82 1.71
N VAL A 11 -10.00 -42.21 2.69
CA VAL A 11 -10.42 -40.92 3.25
C VAL A 11 -10.11 -39.86 2.19
N HIS A 12 -11.13 -39.38 1.48
CA HIS A 12 -11.00 -38.21 0.63
C HIS A 12 -10.87 -36.98 1.52
N HIS A 13 -9.65 -36.48 1.66
CA HIS A 13 -9.38 -35.22 2.34
C HIS A 13 -9.70 -34.11 1.34
N ASN A 14 -10.90 -33.52 1.43
CA ASN A 14 -11.23 -32.31 0.70
C ASN A 14 -10.39 -31.16 1.28
N ILE A 15 -9.27 -30.85 0.64
CA ILE A 15 -8.49 -29.66 0.93
C ILE A 15 -9.28 -28.47 0.38
N THR A 16 -10.13 -27.89 1.21
CA THR A 16 -10.74 -26.58 0.98
C THR A 16 -9.60 -25.59 0.76
N THR A 17 -9.42 -25.14 -0.48
CA THR A 17 -8.48 -24.07 -0.86
C THR A 17 -8.92 -22.78 -0.17
N MET A 18 -8.39 -22.51 1.02
CA MET A 18 -8.57 -21.23 1.68
C MET A 18 -7.79 -20.17 0.91
N SER A 19 -8.48 -19.41 0.05
CA SER A 19 -7.91 -18.20 -0.54
C SER A 19 -7.58 -17.22 0.59
N PRO A 20 -6.39 -16.60 0.61
CA PRO A 20 -6.03 -15.65 1.65
C PRO A 20 -7.01 -14.47 1.69
N PRO A 21 -7.29 -13.90 2.88
CA PRO A 21 -8.20 -12.77 2.98
C PRO A 21 -7.65 -11.57 2.20
N SER A 22 -8.32 -11.23 1.09
CA SER A 22 -7.99 -10.04 0.30
C SER A 22 -8.52 -8.80 1.01
N THR A 23 -7.62 -7.88 1.36
CA THR A 23 -8.03 -6.58 1.90
C THR A 23 -8.78 -5.81 0.81
N PRO A 24 -10.03 -5.36 1.04
CA PRO A 24 -10.80 -4.68 0.01
C PRO A 24 -10.11 -3.36 -0.39
N THR A 25 -9.58 -3.31 -1.61
CA THR A 25 -8.95 -2.11 -2.13
C THR A 25 -10.04 -1.11 -2.55
N ARG A 26 -10.21 -0.02 -1.82
CA ARG A 26 -11.09 1.08 -2.27
C ARG A 26 -10.50 1.74 -3.52
N ARG A 27 -11.18 1.60 -4.67
CA ARG A 27 -10.84 2.32 -5.90
C ARG A 27 -11.26 3.78 -5.77
N TYR A 28 -10.28 4.69 -5.81
CA TYR A 28 -10.54 6.13 -5.85
C TYR A 28 -10.74 6.60 -7.28
N LEU A 29 -11.62 7.59 -7.47
CA LEU A 29 -11.80 8.19 -8.79
C LEU A 29 -10.53 8.92 -9.22
N THR A 30 -10.09 8.64 -10.44
CA THR A 30 -9.04 9.41 -11.12
C THR A 30 -9.54 10.81 -11.48
N ARG A 31 -8.62 11.71 -11.87
CA ARG A 31 -8.97 13.04 -12.37
C ARG A 31 -9.91 12.95 -13.58
N ASP A 32 -9.58 12.08 -14.53
CA ASP A 32 -10.30 11.98 -15.80
C ASP A 32 -11.71 11.40 -15.60
N GLN A 33 -11.85 10.40 -14.72
CA GLN A 33 -13.17 9.91 -14.33
C GLN A 33 -14.03 11.01 -13.68
N ARG A 34 -13.45 11.87 -12.85
CA ARG A 34 -14.19 13.00 -12.27
C ARG A 34 -14.59 14.04 -13.32
N LEU A 35 -13.74 14.24 -14.34
CA LEU A 35 -14.07 15.10 -15.47
C LEU A 35 -15.24 14.50 -16.27
N GLN A 36 -15.17 13.22 -16.63
CA GLN A 36 -16.23 12.49 -17.34
C GLN A 36 -17.57 12.54 -16.59
N ILE A 37 -17.56 12.28 -15.28
CA ILE A 37 -18.76 12.37 -14.42
C ILE A 37 -19.41 13.75 -14.54
N ARG A 38 -18.61 14.83 -14.49
CA ARG A 38 -19.13 16.19 -14.62
C ARG A 38 -19.68 16.48 -16.00
N THR A 39 -18.96 16.09 -17.05
CA THR A 39 -19.41 16.25 -18.43
C THR A 39 -20.75 15.54 -18.66
N LEU A 40 -20.87 14.29 -18.21
CA LEU A 40 -22.11 13.53 -18.32
C LEU A 40 -23.25 14.14 -17.50
N ARG A 41 -22.94 14.70 -16.33
CA ARG A 41 -23.94 15.41 -15.53
C ARG A 41 -24.43 16.68 -16.22
N LEU A 42 -23.53 17.45 -16.83
CA LEU A 42 -23.88 18.64 -17.61
C LEU A 42 -24.71 18.28 -18.85
N ALA A 43 -24.47 17.11 -19.45
CA ALA A 43 -25.28 16.56 -20.54
C ALA A 43 -26.65 16.01 -20.08
N GLY A 44 -27.01 16.14 -18.80
CA GLY A 44 -28.33 15.76 -18.27
C GLY A 44 -28.47 14.30 -17.83
N HIS A 45 -27.40 13.51 -17.82
CA HIS A 45 -27.50 12.11 -17.41
C HIS A 45 -27.74 11.94 -15.90
N THR A 46 -28.45 10.87 -15.55
CA THR A 46 -28.80 10.51 -14.17
C THR A 46 -27.60 9.85 -13.47
N TYR A 47 -27.59 9.90 -12.13
CA TYR A 47 -26.53 9.30 -11.31
C TYR A 47 -26.38 7.78 -11.52
N PRO A 48 -27.46 6.97 -11.53
CA PRO A 48 -27.33 5.53 -11.77
C PRO A 48 -26.76 5.22 -13.16
N PHE A 49 -27.13 6.01 -14.19
CA PHE A 49 -26.58 5.84 -15.53
C PHE A 49 -25.06 6.06 -15.55
N ILE A 50 -24.59 7.16 -14.96
CA ILE A 50 -23.15 7.49 -14.91
C ILE A 50 -22.37 6.44 -14.12
N ALA A 51 -22.91 5.98 -12.99
CA ALA A 51 -22.32 4.95 -12.15
C ALA A 51 -22.13 3.62 -12.91
N ASN A 52 -23.18 3.18 -13.62
CA ASN A 52 -23.17 1.95 -14.40
C ASN A 52 -22.24 2.02 -15.62
N LEU A 53 -22.17 3.19 -16.27
CA LEU A 53 -21.28 3.44 -17.41
C LEU A 53 -19.81 3.41 -17.00
N LEU A 54 -19.44 4.12 -15.92
CA LEU A 54 -18.04 4.26 -15.48
C LEU A 54 -17.58 3.17 -14.50
N LYS A 55 -18.48 2.25 -14.10
CA LYS A 55 -18.23 1.19 -13.11
C LYS A 55 -17.74 1.73 -11.77
N VAL A 56 -18.41 2.78 -11.29
CA VAL A 56 -18.14 3.46 -10.01
C VAL A 56 -19.41 3.48 -9.16
N SER A 57 -19.31 3.73 -7.86
CA SER A 57 -20.53 3.80 -7.03
C SER A 57 -21.28 5.12 -7.23
N GLU A 58 -22.61 5.09 -7.12
CA GLU A 58 -23.45 6.30 -7.19
C GLU A 58 -23.03 7.34 -6.12
N ARG A 59 -22.59 6.89 -4.95
CA ARG A 59 -22.03 7.77 -3.91
C ARG A 59 -20.77 8.50 -4.40
N GLN A 60 -19.90 7.83 -5.16
CA GLN A 60 -18.72 8.47 -5.76
C GLN A 60 -19.11 9.50 -6.82
N VAL A 61 -20.14 9.22 -7.62
CA VAL A 61 -20.72 10.16 -8.60
C VAL A 61 -21.23 11.41 -7.89
N ALA A 62 -22.07 11.23 -6.87
CA ALA A 62 -22.59 12.33 -6.05
C ALA A 62 -21.45 13.17 -5.45
N CYS A 63 -20.47 12.53 -4.79
CA CYS A 63 -19.32 13.24 -4.22
C CYS A 63 -18.52 14.01 -5.28
N ALA A 64 -18.33 13.47 -6.49
CA ALA A 64 -17.59 14.14 -7.56
C ALA A 64 -18.31 15.38 -8.11
N ILE A 65 -19.65 15.34 -8.14
CA ILE A 65 -20.50 16.46 -8.56
C ILE A 65 -20.54 17.54 -7.48
N THR A 66 -20.79 17.18 -6.22
CA THR A 66 -20.86 18.12 -5.09
C THR A 66 -19.53 18.83 -4.83
N SER A 67 -18.42 18.14 -5.01
CA SER A 67 -17.09 18.74 -4.83
C SER A 67 -16.82 19.81 -5.89
N ALA A 68 -16.29 20.98 -5.51
CA ALA A 68 -15.97 22.05 -6.46
C ALA A 68 -14.78 21.74 -7.39
N ARG A 69 -13.80 20.94 -6.94
CA ARG A 69 -12.55 20.65 -7.69
C ARG A 69 -12.61 19.31 -8.44
N VAL A 70 -12.20 19.29 -9.72
CA VAL A 70 -12.08 18.06 -10.53
C VAL A 70 -10.90 17.20 -10.06
N THR A 71 -9.76 17.83 -9.73
CA THR A 71 -8.58 17.12 -9.25
C THR A 71 -8.79 16.67 -7.79
N PRO A 72 -8.60 15.38 -7.46
CA PRO A 72 -8.69 14.92 -6.07
C PRO A 72 -7.70 15.66 -5.17
N LYS A 73 -8.12 16.01 -3.95
CA LYS A 73 -7.22 16.59 -2.95
C LYS A 73 -6.13 15.57 -2.62
N LYS A 74 -4.86 16.00 -2.66
CA LYS A 74 -3.75 15.18 -2.17
C LYS A 74 -3.97 14.86 -0.70
N ARG A 75 -3.87 13.59 -0.32
CA ARG A 75 -4.00 13.20 1.09
C ARG A 75 -2.89 13.85 1.89
N THR A 76 -3.28 14.44 3.02
CA THR A 76 -2.32 14.75 4.06
C THR A 76 -1.84 13.42 4.64
N GLY A 77 -0.52 13.30 4.80
CA GLY A 77 0.06 12.16 5.50
C GLY A 77 -0.23 12.24 7.00
N ARG A 78 0.43 11.36 7.76
CA ARG A 78 0.48 11.48 9.21
C ARG A 78 1.13 12.84 9.56
N PRO A 79 0.51 13.66 10.43
CA PRO A 79 1.15 14.90 10.87
C PRO A 79 2.47 14.57 11.59
N PRO A 80 3.48 15.44 11.49
CA PRO A 80 4.73 15.26 12.22
C PRO A 80 4.45 15.24 13.74
N SER A 81 5.26 14.47 14.47
CA SER A 81 5.10 14.36 15.93
C SER A 81 5.66 15.56 16.69
N LEU A 82 6.47 16.38 16.04
CA LEU A 82 7.10 17.59 16.60
C LEU A 82 6.64 18.80 15.79
N THR A 83 6.47 19.94 16.46
CA THR A 83 6.23 21.22 15.77
C THR A 83 7.53 21.73 15.15
N ASN A 84 7.43 22.70 14.24
CA ASN A 84 8.62 23.26 13.60
C ASN A 84 9.52 23.97 14.62
N GLU A 85 8.93 24.68 15.58
CA GLU A 85 9.66 25.40 16.63
C GLU A 85 10.47 24.42 17.50
N GLN A 86 9.90 23.24 17.80
CA GLN A 86 10.61 22.20 18.54
C GLN A 86 11.77 21.61 17.74
N VAL A 87 11.59 21.45 16.42
CA VAL A 87 12.67 20.98 15.53
C VAL A 87 13.80 22.01 15.48
N ASP A 88 13.46 23.30 15.34
CA ASP A 88 14.44 24.39 15.31
C ASP A 88 15.22 24.47 16.63
N GLN A 89 14.55 24.32 17.78
CA GLN A 89 15.22 24.25 19.08
C GLN A 89 16.19 23.07 19.20
N LEU A 90 15.81 21.90 18.69
CA LEU A 90 16.69 20.72 18.65
C LEU A 90 17.88 20.94 17.71
N GLU A 91 17.66 21.58 16.57
CA GLU A 91 18.70 21.89 15.61
C GLU A 91 19.71 22.89 16.20
N GLU A 92 19.23 23.95 16.83
CA GLU A 92 20.07 24.94 17.51
C GLU A 92 20.88 24.32 18.64
N PHE A 93 20.25 23.47 19.46
CA PHE A 93 20.95 22.74 20.51
C PHE A 93 22.07 21.83 19.97
N VAL A 94 21.84 21.14 18.85
CA VAL A 94 22.86 20.29 18.19
C VAL A 94 24.00 21.14 17.59
N LYS A 95 23.70 22.33 17.08
CA LYS A 95 24.68 23.21 16.44
C LYS A 95 25.54 23.97 17.45
N SER A 96 24.96 24.43 18.56
CA SER A 96 25.58 25.35 19.51
C SER A 96 26.86 24.84 20.17
N SER A 97 26.99 23.53 20.42
CA SER A 97 28.14 22.97 21.13
C SER A 97 28.50 21.56 20.71
N ARG A 98 29.75 21.15 20.99
CA ARG A 98 30.20 19.77 20.79
C ARG A 98 29.52 18.83 21.79
N GLU A 99 29.29 19.32 23.00
CA GLU A 99 28.67 18.62 24.12
C GLU A 99 27.22 18.25 23.77
N GLY A 100 26.43 19.20 23.22
CA GLY A 100 25.07 18.92 22.74
C GLY A 100 25.02 17.80 21.69
N ARG A 101 25.97 17.80 20.74
CA ARG A 101 26.11 16.70 19.77
C ARG A 101 26.42 15.36 20.44
N GLN A 102 27.28 15.35 21.45
CA GLN A 102 27.66 14.12 22.15
C GLN A 102 26.51 13.56 22.98
N VAL A 103 25.74 14.41 23.66
CA VAL A 103 24.55 14.01 24.45
C VAL A 103 23.55 13.29 23.55
N ILE A 104 23.18 13.90 22.42
CA ILE A 104 22.23 13.28 21.49
C ILE A 104 22.80 11.99 20.90
N ARG A 105 24.08 11.98 20.50
CA ARG A 105 24.74 10.77 19.99
C ARG A 105 24.67 9.62 21.00
N ASN A 106 24.96 9.89 22.27
CA ASN A 106 24.95 8.89 23.34
C ASN A 106 23.52 8.39 23.63
N ALA A 107 22.55 9.30 23.72
CA ALA A 107 21.14 8.96 23.95
C ALA A 107 20.54 8.11 22.81
N LEU A 108 20.90 8.41 21.56
CA LEU A 108 20.47 7.60 20.41
C LEU A 108 21.13 6.20 20.45
N ARG A 109 22.43 6.13 20.74
CA ARG A 109 23.15 4.86 20.87
C ARG A 109 22.62 3.98 22.00
N SER A 110 22.32 4.54 23.17
CA SER A 110 21.78 3.77 24.31
C SER A 110 20.40 3.19 24.02
N ARG A 111 19.59 3.88 23.21
CA ARG A 111 18.30 3.40 22.69
C ARG A 111 18.43 2.50 21.45
N ARG A 112 19.65 2.06 21.12
CA ARG A 112 19.97 1.18 19.99
C ARG A 112 19.66 1.76 18.60
N TYR A 113 19.53 3.08 18.49
CA TYR A 113 19.51 3.74 17.19
C TYR A 113 20.93 3.77 16.63
N THR A 114 21.16 2.96 15.59
CA THR A 114 22.43 2.91 14.86
C THR A 114 22.24 3.52 13.48
N ARG A 115 23.21 4.34 13.05
CA ARG A 115 23.22 4.87 11.68
C ARG A 115 23.54 3.70 10.74
N ARG A 116 22.54 3.24 9.98
CA ARG A 116 22.77 2.29 8.89
C ARG A 116 23.13 3.05 7.62
N VAL A 117 24.19 2.61 6.95
CA VAL A 117 24.52 3.08 5.61
C VAL A 117 23.70 2.26 4.62
N ALA A 118 22.96 2.93 3.74
CA ALA A 118 22.26 2.25 2.67
C ALA A 118 23.30 1.71 1.68
N LEU A 119 23.54 0.40 1.71
CA LEU A 119 24.45 -0.25 0.77
C LEU A 119 23.79 -0.37 -0.59
N ALA A 120 24.61 -0.27 -1.65
CA ALA A 120 24.14 -0.58 -2.99
C ALA A 120 23.59 -2.01 -3.05
N LYS A 121 22.53 -2.20 -3.82
CA LYS A 121 22.06 -3.56 -4.11
C LYS A 121 23.23 -4.33 -4.75
N PRO A 122 23.48 -5.58 -4.34
CA PRO A 122 24.53 -6.38 -4.96
C PRO A 122 24.28 -6.49 -6.48
N PRO A 123 25.36 -6.51 -7.29
CA PRO A 123 25.22 -6.54 -8.75
C PRO A 123 24.44 -7.77 -9.19
N LEU A 124 23.43 -7.56 -10.04
CA LEU A 124 22.56 -8.62 -10.52
C LEU A 124 23.20 -9.29 -11.74
N THR A 125 23.90 -10.40 -11.52
CA THR A 125 24.45 -11.21 -12.63
C THR A 125 23.32 -11.77 -13.52
N LYS A 126 23.64 -12.07 -14.78
CA LYS A 126 22.68 -12.67 -15.73
C LYS A 126 22.07 -13.97 -15.19
N LYS A 127 22.89 -14.81 -14.54
CA LYS A 127 22.48 -16.05 -13.86
C LYS A 127 21.43 -15.79 -12.77
N ASN A 128 21.68 -14.84 -11.86
CA ASN A 128 20.75 -14.51 -10.78
C ASN A 128 19.43 -13.95 -11.32
N ARG A 129 19.47 -13.16 -12.41
CA ARG A 129 18.28 -12.64 -13.06
C ARG A 129 17.38 -13.78 -13.59
N GLN A 130 17.99 -14.78 -14.25
CA GLN A 130 17.28 -15.94 -14.77
C GLN A 130 16.66 -16.78 -13.65
N LEU A 131 17.41 -17.07 -12.59
CA LEU A 131 16.91 -17.83 -11.43
C LEU A 131 15.71 -17.12 -10.78
N ARG A 132 15.80 -15.80 -10.59
CA ARG A 132 14.70 -15.01 -10.04
C ARG A 132 13.47 -14.98 -10.94
N LEU A 133 13.67 -14.92 -12.26
CA LEU A 133 12.57 -14.95 -13.23
C LEU A 133 11.86 -16.31 -13.23
N ALA A 134 12.62 -17.40 -13.21
CA ALA A 134 12.07 -18.76 -13.16
C ALA A 134 11.25 -18.97 -11.88
N TRP A 135 11.79 -18.56 -10.73
CA TRP A 135 11.07 -18.62 -9.45
C TRP A 135 9.77 -17.82 -9.48
N ALA A 136 9.80 -16.58 -9.99
CA ALA A 136 8.62 -15.72 -10.07
C ALA A 136 7.53 -16.30 -10.99
N LYS A 137 7.90 -16.90 -12.12
CA LYS A 137 6.93 -17.56 -13.03
C LYS A 137 6.29 -18.78 -12.39
N ALA A 138 7.06 -19.57 -11.63
CA ALA A 138 6.55 -20.76 -10.95
C ALA A 138 5.59 -20.44 -9.80
N HIS A 139 5.63 -19.22 -9.25
CA HIS A 139 4.83 -18.79 -8.10
C HIS A 139 3.90 -17.61 -8.43
N ALA A 140 3.61 -17.39 -9.71
CA ALA A 140 2.56 -16.47 -10.13
C ALA A 140 1.21 -17.18 -9.99
N ASN A 141 0.33 -16.66 -9.12
CA ASN A 141 -1.06 -17.10 -8.99
C ASN A 141 -1.89 -16.62 -10.19
#